data_AF-A0A9W2XFW6-F1
#
_entry.id   AF-A0A9W2XFW6-F1
#
_cell.length_a   1.000
_cell.length_b   1.000
_cell.length_c   1.000
_cell.angle_alpha   90.00
_cell.angle_beta   90.00
_cell.angle_gamma   90.00
#
_symmetry.space_group_name_H-M   'P 1'
#
loop_
_entity.id
_entity.type
_entity.pdbx_description
1 polymer ?
#
loop_
_entity_poly.entity_id
_entity_poly.type
_entity_poly.pdbx_seq_one_letter_code
_entity_poly.pdbx_strand_id
1 'polypeptide(L)'
;MFFLGLCSYCRTFSPNFTVFEAPLRVLMQTSSSSTSCLTWTSEAEQAFTDLKLALQSAPTLGLPDPTRPFTQTVDEKSGCMTSVLLQDHGGRPRPVAYFSAKLDPVAAGLPRCLRAVAAAEKAVLASRDIVGYSGVTLLVPHAVSLILLEQKTSHLSTARWLRYNTILLEMPNITVKRCNVLNPATLFPGPDDGEPHNCVSVLNQVCTPRPDLSEVPIPNCDLVLFVDGSASRDPASGRCQVGYAVCASHTVLQSGALPGHYSAQAAELIALTEACKLAEGKSATIYTDSRYAFGVTHDFGALWKHRRFLKSDGKPILHHDKVADLLDAILLPAAIAVCKCPAHTGGTDPISAGNTRADAAAKAAARHSLPFAPCLLSSTSTQPPSPPSALPDLQTFSTPQERKLWLTNGATSSHGVWYGPDGKPCLPKHFFPHFAKLTHGLDHVSKGGMLDALTKHWRNVCLVLSNRILSLRTEHAQPP
;
A
#
# COMPACT_ATOMS: atom_id res chain seq x y z
N MET A 1 -8.73 -30.54 10.79
CA MET A 1 -9.03 -29.80 9.54
C MET A 1 -9.47 -30.78 8.46
N PHE A 2 -10.73 -31.21 8.43
CA PHE A 2 -11.19 -32.25 7.48
C PHE A 2 -11.95 -31.69 6.26
N PHE A 3 -12.74 -30.62 6.42
CA PHE A 3 -13.62 -30.12 5.35
C PHE A 3 -12.87 -29.49 4.17
N LEU A 4 -12.02 -28.48 4.40
CA LEU A 4 -11.27 -27.82 3.31
C LEU A 4 -10.27 -28.76 2.63
N GLY A 5 -9.72 -29.74 3.36
CA GLY A 5 -8.86 -30.78 2.79
C GLY A 5 -9.63 -31.65 1.79
N LEU A 6 -10.83 -32.11 2.16
CA LEU A 6 -11.72 -32.87 1.28
C LEU A 6 -12.12 -32.04 0.05
N CYS A 7 -12.58 -30.81 0.26
CA CYS A 7 -12.95 -29.91 -0.84
C CYS A 7 -11.77 -29.66 -1.78
N SER A 8 -10.56 -29.47 -1.23
CA SER A 8 -9.35 -29.23 -2.00
C SER A 8 -8.96 -30.41 -2.88
N TYR A 9 -9.25 -31.65 -2.48
CA TYR A 9 -9.04 -32.82 -3.33
C TYR A 9 -9.91 -32.75 -4.61
N CYS A 10 -11.15 -32.26 -4.48
CA CYS A 10 -12.09 -32.11 -5.58
C CYS A 10 -11.98 -30.77 -6.34
N ARG A 11 -10.96 -29.93 -6.05
CA ARG A 11 -10.84 -28.58 -6.63
C ARG A 11 -10.83 -28.55 -8.16
N THR A 12 -10.33 -29.61 -8.80
CA THR A 12 -10.21 -29.73 -10.27
C THR A 12 -11.56 -29.95 -10.95
N PHE A 13 -12.61 -30.23 -10.19
CA PHE A 13 -13.98 -30.40 -10.69
C PHE A 13 -14.83 -29.13 -10.55
N SER A 14 -14.34 -28.11 -9.85
CA SER A 14 -15.13 -26.90 -9.55
C SER A 14 -14.54 -25.65 -10.18
N PRO A 15 -15.30 -24.90 -10.98
CA PRO A 15 -14.93 -23.53 -11.35
C PRO A 15 -14.91 -22.65 -10.09
N ASN A 16 -14.15 -21.56 -10.11
CA ASN A 16 -14.10 -20.53 -9.05
C ASN A 16 -13.79 -21.06 -7.63
N PHE A 17 -13.30 -22.28 -7.46
CA PHE A 17 -13.11 -22.92 -6.14
C PHE A 17 -12.39 -22.02 -5.13
N THR A 18 -11.31 -21.35 -5.54
CA THR A 18 -10.53 -20.47 -4.68
C THR A 18 -11.30 -19.23 -4.21
N VAL A 19 -12.28 -18.76 -4.99
CA VAL A 19 -13.17 -17.66 -4.60
C VAL A 19 -14.10 -18.12 -3.48
N PHE A 20 -14.72 -19.29 -3.64
CA PHE A 20 -15.60 -19.89 -2.63
C PHE A 20 -14.84 -20.23 -1.34
N GLU A 21 -13.62 -20.74 -1.45
CA GLU A 21 -12.81 -21.11 -0.28
C GLU A 21 -12.25 -19.90 0.49
N ALA A 22 -12.17 -18.72 -0.14
CA ALA A 22 -11.44 -17.58 0.41
C ALA A 22 -11.93 -17.12 1.79
N PRO A 23 -13.25 -16.96 2.06
CA PRO A 23 -13.74 -16.54 3.37
C PRO A 23 -13.39 -17.55 4.48
N LEU A 24 -13.50 -18.84 4.19
CA LEU A 24 -13.18 -19.91 5.14
C LEU A 24 -11.68 -19.95 5.48
N ARG A 25 -10.81 -19.70 4.51
CA ARG A 25 -9.36 -19.59 4.77
C ARG A 25 -9.02 -18.39 5.65
N VAL A 26 -9.70 -17.26 5.46
CA VAL A 26 -9.47 -16.06 6.29
C VAL A 26 -9.83 -16.35 7.75
N LEU A 27 -10.98 -17.01 8.01
CA LEU A 27 -11.37 -17.41 9.36
C LEU A 27 -10.30 -18.27 10.05
N MET A 28 -9.70 -19.20 9.32
CA MET A 28 -8.64 -20.07 9.86
C MET A 28 -7.33 -19.34 10.13
N GLN A 29 -7.02 -18.29 9.36
CA GLN A 29 -5.82 -17.47 9.57
C GLN A 29 -5.98 -16.53 10.78
N THR A 30 -7.20 -16.07 11.05
CA THR A 30 -7.49 -15.21 12.21
C THR A 30 -7.56 -15.96 13.53
N SER A 31 -7.78 -17.28 13.52
CA SER A 31 -7.78 -18.10 14.73
C SER A 31 -6.36 -18.51 15.11
N SER A 32 -5.76 -17.82 16.09
CA SER A 32 -4.37 -18.04 16.52
C SER A 32 -4.14 -19.34 17.32
N SER A 33 -5.19 -20.13 17.59
CA SER A 33 -5.09 -21.42 18.30
C SER A 33 -6.07 -22.45 17.74
N SER A 34 -5.70 -23.73 17.77
CA SER A 34 -6.58 -24.87 17.47
C SER A 34 -7.79 -24.99 18.44
N THR A 35 -7.80 -24.19 19.51
CA THR A 35 -8.84 -24.17 20.56
C THR A 35 -9.69 -22.90 20.57
N SER A 36 -9.39 -21.89 19.75
CA SER A 36 -10.22 -20.67 19.69
C SER A 36 -11.50 -20.93 18.90
N CYS A 37 -12.64 -20.51 19.47
CA CYS A 37 -13.94 -20.59 18.79
C CYS A 37 -13.90 -19.73 17.52
N LEU A 38 -14.16 -20.34 16.37
CA LEU A 38 -14.27 -19.63 15.10
C LEU A 38 -15.53 -18.76 15.14
N THR A 39 -15.36 -17.46 14.93
CA THR A 39 -16.52 -16.57 14.72
C THR A 39 -17.06 -16.85 13.33
N TRP A 40 -18.15 -17.60 13.26
CA TRP A 40 -18.77 -17.97 12.00
C TRP A 40 -19.56 -16.78 11.42
N THR A 41 -19.06 -16.22 10.31
CA THR A 41 -19.69 -15.06 9.67
C THR A 41 -20.69 -15.49 8.59
N SER A 42 -21.51 -14.56 8.11
CA SER A 42 -22.41 -14.79 6.97
C SER A 42 -21.64 -15.17 5.70
N GLU A 43 -20.48 -14.57 5.46
CA GLU A 43 -19.64 -14.89 4.30
C GLU A 43 -19.06 -16.31 4.40
N ALA A 44 -18.76 -16.78 5.61
CA ALA A 44 -18.29 -18.13 5.85
C ALA A 44 -19.39 -19.18 5.65
N GLU A 45 -20.61 -18.90 6.12
CA GLU A 45 -21.78 -19.76 5.86
C GLU A 45 -22.07 -19.87 4.36
N GLN A 46 -22.03 -18.73 3.65
CA GLN A 46 -22.22 -18.71 2.21
C GLN A 46 -21.14 -19.52 1.48
N ALA A 47 -19.86 -19.28 1.81
CA ALA A 47 -18.74 -20.03 1.26
C ALA A 47 -18.84 -21.54 1.52
N PHE A 48 -19.26 -21.93 2.72
CA PHE A 48 -19.47 -23.32 3.08
C PHE A 48 -20.59 -23.97 2.25
N THR A 49 -21.70 -23.26 2.07
CA THR A 49 -22.83 -23.70 1.25
C THR A 49 -22.47 -23.78 -0.23
N ASP A 50 -21.78 -22.78 -0.77
CA ASP A 50 -21.34 -22.73 -2.16
C ASP A 50 -20.38 -23.88 -2.49
N LEU A 51 -19.44 -24.20 -1.58
CA LEU A 51 -18.54 -25.35 -1.75
C LEU A 51 -19.31 -26.68 -1.78
N LYS A 52 -20.30 -26.85 -0.89
CA LYS A 52 -21.14 -28.06 -0.90
C LYS A 52 -21.92 -28.19 -2.20
N LEU A 53 -22.53 -27.11 -2.67
CA LEU A 53 -23.26 -27.08 -3.94
C LEU A 53 -22.34 -27.42 -5.11
N ALA A 54 -21.15 -26.82 -5.17
CA ALA A 54 -20.17 -27.06 -6.22
C ALA A 54 -19.72 -28.53 -6.29
N LEU A 55 -19.57 -29.19 -5.14
CA LEU A 55 -19.25 -30.63 -5.06
C LEU A 55 -20.42 -31.51 -5.53
N GLN A 56 -21.67 -31.11 -5.26
CA GLN A 56 -22.86 -31.84 -5.67
C GLN A 56 -23.15 -31.71 -7.16
N SER A 57 -22.81 -30.57 -7.77
CA SER A 57 -23.03 -30.27 -9.18
C SER A 57 -21.77 -30.44 -10.04
N ALA A 58 -20.78 -31.21 -9.58
CA ALA A 58 -19.51 -31.40 -10.28
C ALA A 58 -19.74 -32.04 -11.67
N PRO A 59 -19.26 -31.43 -12.76
CA PRO A 59 -19.41 -31.98 -14.10
C PRO A 59 -18.48 -33.18 -14.33
N THR A 60 -18.84 -34.02 -15.29
CA THR A 60 -17.97 -35.09 -15.77
C THR A 60 -16.77 -34.51 -16.53
N LEU A 61 -15.56 -34.88 -16.13
CA LEU A 61 -14.33 -34.48 -16.80
C LEU A 61 -13.93 -35.48 -17.91
N GLY A 62 -13.30 -34.99 -18.97
CA GLY A 62 -12.65 -35.77 -20.01
C GLY A 62 -11.23 -36.17 -19.62
N LEU A 63 -10.78 -37.33 -20.10
CA LEU A 63 -9.38 -37.73 -19.99
C LEU A 63 -8.55 -36.94 -21.01
N PRO A 64 -7.41 -36.34 -20.62
CA PRO A 64 -6.58 -35.59 -21.54
C PRO A 64 -5.97 -36.49 -22.61
N ASP A 65 -6.06 -36.06 -23.87
CA ASP A 65 -5.36 -36.66 -25.01
C ASP A 65 -4.23 -35.71 -25.46
N PRO A 66 -2.95 -36.00 -25.15
CA PRO A 66 -1.84 -35.12 -25.51
C PRO A 66 -1.60 -35.02 -27.02
N THR A 67 -2.22 -35.88 -27.84
CA THR A 67 -2.07 -35.82 -29.30
C THR A 67 -2.98 -34.77 -29.95
N ARG A 68 -3.92 -34.19 -29.18
CA ARG A 68 -4.90 -33.22 -29.66
C ARG A 68 -4.68 -31.84 -29.03
N PRO A 69 -5.06 -30.75 -29.72
CA PRO A 69 -4.98 -29.43 -29.14
C PRO A 69 -5.97 -29.26 -27.98
N PHE A 70 -5.63 -28.37 -27.07
CA PHE A 70 -6.49 -27.93 -25.98
C PHE A 70 -7.01 -26.51 -26.23
N THR A 71 -8.15 -26.20 -25.63
CA THR A 71 -8.64 -24.83 -25.50
C THR A 71 -8.74 -24.53 -24.01
N GLN A 72 -8.12 -23.46 -23.55
CA GLN A 72 -8.22 -23.05 -22.15
C GLN A 72 -8.87 -21.69 -22.08
N THR A 73 -9.93 -21.55 -21.29
CA THR A 73 -10.49 -20.23 -20.98
C THR A 73 -9.98 -19.77 -19.62
N VAL A 74 -9.83 -18.46 -19.46
CA VAL A 74 -9.40 -17.86 -18.21
C VAL A 74 -10.14 -16.55 -17.98
N ASP A 75 -10.54 -16.34 -16.75
CA ASP A 75 -11.10 -15.09 -16.27
C ASP A 75 -10.47 -14.72 -14.92
N GLU A 76 -10.61 -13.46 -14.56
CA GLU A 76 -10.16 -12.92 -13.28
C GLU A 76 -11.35 -12.37 -12.49
N LYS A 77 -11.56 -12.92 -11.30
CA LYS A 77 -12.64 -12.53 -10.39
C LYS A 77 -12.07 -12.27 -9.01
N SER A 78 -12.27 -11.06 -8.50
CA SER A 78 -11.94 -10.67 -7.11
C SER A 78 -10.51 -11.01 -6.67
N GLY A 79 -9.52 -10.77 -7.54
CA GLY A 79 -8.11 -11.05 -7.29
C GLY A 79 -7.76 -12.54 -7.41
N CYS A 80 -8.65 -13.37 -7.95
CA CYS A 80 -8.44 -14.79 -8.19
C CYS A 80 -8.53 -15.10 -9.68
N MET A 81 -7.58 -15.91 -10.15
CA MET A 81 -7.69 -16.58 -11.44
C MET A 81 -8.72 -17.70 -11.33
N THR A 82 -9.56 -17.81 -12.35
CA THR A 82 -10.40 -18.98 -12.62
C THR A 82 -10.23 -19.40 -14.07
N SER A 83 -10.15 -20.69 -14.34
CA SER A 83 -9.87 -21.21 -15.67
C SER A 83 -10.48 -22.60 -15.85
N VAL A 84 -10.88 -22.93 -17.08
CA VAL A 84 -11.22 -24.30 -17.47
C VAL A 84 -10.38 -24.70 -18.67
N LEU A 85 -9.78 -25.88 -18.58
CA LEU A 85 -9.12 -26.55 -19.70
C LEU A 85 -10.15 -27.45 -20.37
N LEU A 86 -10.35 -27.22 -21.67
CA LEU A 86 -11.29 -27.90 -22.53
C LEU A 86 -10.53 -28.68 -23.60
N GLN A 87 -11.09 -29.81 -24.01
CA GLN A 87 -10.63 -30.55 -25.17
C GLN A 87 -11.84 -31.06 -25.96
N ASP A 88 -11.68 -31.26 -27.27
CA ASP A 88 -12.75 -31.84 -28.08
C ASP A 88 -12.89 -33.35 -27.81
N HIS A 89 -14.08 -33.77 -27.42
CA HIS A 89 -14.45 -35.17 -27.24
C HIS A 89 -15.69 -35.49 -28.07
N GLY A 90 -15.47 -35.91 -29.32
CA GLY A 90 -16.55 -36.30 -30.23
C GLY A 90 -17.32 -35.10 -30.79
N GLY A 91 -16.62 -34.03 -31.18
CA GLY A 91 -17.20 -32.82 -31.76
C GLY A 91 -17.88 -31.90 -30.75
N ARG A 92 -17.61 -32.08 -29.46
CA ARG A 92 -18.09 -31.21 -28.37
C ARG A 92 -16.94 -30.88 -27.41
N PRO A 93 -16.79 -29.61 -27.02
CA PRO A 93 -15.82 -29.23 -25.98
C PRO A 93 -16.24 -29.86 -24.64
N ARG A 94 -15.33 -30.60 -24.03
CA ARG A 94 -15.51 -31.19 -22.69
C ARG A 94 -14.43 -30.67 -21.74
N PRO A 95 -14.78 -30.34 -20.49
CA PRO A 95 -13.79 -29.97 -19.47
C PRO A 95 -12.87 -31.14 -19.16
N VAL A 96 -11.58 -30.89 -19.17
CA VAL A 96 -10.54 -31.81 -18.70
C VAL A 96 -10.20 -31.50 -17.24
N ALA A 97 -10.12 -30.21 -16.89
CA ALA A 97 -9.87 -29.75 -15.53
C ALA A 97 -10.31 -28.29 -15.34
N TYR A 98 -10.72 -27.96 -14.11
CA TYR A 98 -10.89 -26.59 -13.65
C TYR A 98 -9.70 -26.17 -12.78
N PHE A 99 -9.30 -24.91 -12.93
CA PHE A 99 -8.24 -24.31 -12.14
C PHE A 99 -8.76 -23.04 -11.50
N SER A 100 -8.36 -22.83 -10.25
CA SER A 100 -8.50 -21.53 -9.61
C SER A 100 -7.33 -21.30 -8.67
N ALA A 101 -6.91 -20.04 -8.55
CA ALA A 101 -5.87 -19.66 -7.60
C ALA A 101 -5.92 -18.16 -7.31
N LYS A 102 -5.62 -17.76 -6.07
CA LYS A 102 -5.42 -16.34 -5.72
C LYS A 102 -4.24 -15.80 -6.51
N LEU A 103 -4.37 -14.61 -7.06
CA LEU A 103 -3.22 -13.88 -7.60
C LEU A 103 -2.28 -13.49 -6.45
N ASP A 104 -1.00 -13.31 -6.75
CA ASP A 104 -0.07 -12.80 -5.74
C ASP A 104 -0.49 -11.38 -5.32
N PRO A 105 -0.16 -10.92 -4.10
CA PRO A 105 -0.63 -9.62 -3.61
C PRO A 105 -0.31 -8.43 -4.53
N VAL A 106 0.82 -8.49 -5.25
CA VAL A 106 1.21 -7.43 -6.19
C VAL A 106 0.33 -7.48 -7.45
N ALA A 107 0.07 -8.66 -8.02
CA ALA A 107 -0.89 -8.81 -9.12
C ALA A 107 -2.30 -8.39 -8.69
N ALA A 108 -2.75 -8.83 -7.52
CA ALA A 108 -4.10 -8.55 -7.01
C ALA A 108 -4.36 -7.04 -6.85
N GLY A 109 -3.33 -6.22 -6.61
CA GLY A 109 -3.44 -4.76 -6.57
C GLY A 109 -3.43 -4.06 -7.94
N LEU A 110 -3.24 -4.78 -9.05
CA LEU A 110 -3.25 -4.19 -10.39
C LEU A 110 -4.69 -3.90 -10.88
N PRO A 111 -4.86 -3.00 -11.86
CA PRO A 111 -6.12 -2.81 -12.57
C PRO A 111 -6.60 -4.10 -13.23
N ARG A 112 -7.91 -4.19 -13.50
CA ARG A 112 -8.56 -5.41 -14.02
C ARG A 112 -7.87 -5.98 -15.28
N CYS A 113 -7.56 -5.14 -16.26
CA CYS A 113 -6.90 -5.59 -17.50
C CYS A 113 -5.52 -6.21 -17.25
N LEU A 114 -4.74 -5.65 -16.31
CA LEU A 114 -3.42 -6.20 -15.93
C LEU A 114 -3.54 -7.43 -15.03
N ARG A 115 -4.58 -7.51 -14.19
CA ARG A 115 -4.92 -8.72 -13.44
C ARG A 115 -5.29 -9.88 -14.37
N ALA A 116 -5.96 -9.59 -15.48
CA ALA A 116 -6.27 -10.60 -16.50
C ALA A 116 -4.98 -11.17 -17.16
N VAL A 117 -3.96 -10.34 -17.40
CA VAL A 117 -2.64 -10.82 -17.87
C VAL A 117 -2.00 -11.77 -16.84
N ALA A 118 -2.02 -11.38 -15.56
CA ALA A 118 -1.49 -12.23 -14.48
C ALA A 118 -2.29 -13.54 -14.33
N ALA A 119 -3.61 -13.49 -14.50
CA ALA A 119 -4.47 -14.67 -14.47
C ALA A 119 -4.19 -15.59 -15.66
N ALA A 120 -4.01 -15.03 -16.86
CA ALA A 120 -3.68 -15.79 -18.06
C ALA A 120 -2.37 -16.57 -17.91
N GLU A 121 -1.31 -15.92 -17.43
CA GLU A 121 -0.03 -16.58 -17.17
C GLU A 121 -0.19 -17.71 -16.13
N LYS A 122 -0.90 -17.43 -15.04
CA LYS A 122 -1.13 -18.41 -13.98
C LYS A 122 -1.96 -19.60 -14.46
N ALA A 123 -2.90 -19.38 -15.38
CA ALA A 123 -3.72 -20.42 -15.97
C ALA A 123 -2.88 -21.38 -16.83
N VAL A 124 -1.97 -20.84 -17.66
CA VAL A 124 -1.03 -21.65 -18.46
C VAL A 124 -0.12 -22.48 -17.56
N LEU A 125 0.43 -21.88 -16.49
CA LEU A 125 1.25 -22.62 -15.54
C LEU A 125 0.48 -23.71 -14.80
N ALA A 126 -0.81 -23.51 -14.52
CA ALA A 126 -1.62 -24.49 -13.80
C ALA A 126 -1.97 -25.72 -14.65
N SER A 127 -2.14 -25.55 -15.96
CA SER A 127 -2.49 -26.63 -16.89
C SER A 127 -1.28 -27.34 -17.49
N ARG A 128 -0.06 -26.80 -17.32
CA ARG A 128 1.17 -27.27 -17.96
C ARG A 128 1.42 -28.78 -17.80
N ASP A 129 1.14 -29.34 -16.63
CA ASP A 129 1.45 -30.75 -16.33
C ASP A 129 0.47 -31.71 -17.03
N ILE A 130 -0.73 -31.22 -17.37
CA ILE A 130 -1.76 -31.97 -18.12
C ILE A 130 -1.56 -31.83 -19.62
N VAL A 131 -1.24 -30.62 -20.07
CA VAL A 131 -1.07 -30.28 -21.50
C VAL A 131 0.26 -30.80 -22.03
N GLY A 132 1.34 -30.77 -21.24
CA GLY A 132 2.68 -31.05 -21.72
C GLY A 132 3.10 -30.07 -22.82
N TYR A 133 3.41 -30.61 -24.00
CA TYR A 133 3.84 -29.83 -25.18
C TYR A 133 2.73 -29.63 -26.22
N SER A 134 1.51 -30.10 -25.95
CA SER A 134 0.39 -29.95 -26.87
C SER A 134 0.03 -28.49 -27.07
N GLY A 135 -0.50 -28.16 -28.26
CA GLY A 135 -0.95 -26.81 -28.56
C GLY A 135 -2.14 -26.41 -27.70
N VAL A 136 -2.13 -25.19 -27.16
CA VAL A 136 -3.20 -24.60 -26.35
C VAL A 136 -3.64 -23.28 -26.97
N THR A 137 -4.93 -23.17 -27.25
CA THR A 137 -5.57 -21.87 -27.49
C THR A 137 -6.07 -21.30 -26.17
N LEU A 138 -5.44 -20.24 -25.67
CA LEU A 138 -5.83 -19.55 -24.45
C LEU A 138 -6.82 -18.42 -24.77
N LEU A 139 -8.05 -18.53 -24.29
CA LEU A 139 -9.13 -17.55 -24.47
C LEU A 139 -9.24 -16.64 -23.25
N VAL A 140 -9.08 -15.33 -23.46
CA VAL A 140 -9.09 -14.30 -22.40
C VAL A 140 -10.06 -13.17 -22.77
N PRO A 141 -10.88 -12.64 -21.83
CA PRO A 141 -11.79 -11.51 -22.11
C PRO A 141 -11.10 -10.15 -22.29
N HIS A 142 -9.79 -10.11 -22.09
CA HIS A 142 -8.96 -8.91 -22.23
C HIS A 142 -7.94 -9.07 -23.35
N ALA A 143 -7.53 -7.95 -23.97
CA ALA A 143 -6.55 -7.92 -25.05
C ALA A 143 -5.11 -8.09 -24.53
N VAL A 144 -4.80 -9.25 -23.94
CA VAL A 144 -3.52 -9.57 -23.29
C VAL A 144 -2.32 -9.30 -24.20
N SER A 145 -2.38 -9.73 -25.46
CA SER A 145 -1.27 -9.52 -26.41
C SER A 145 -1.01 -8.04 -26.68
N LEU A 146 -2.06 -7.24 -26.86
CA LEU A 146 -1.90 -5.79 -27.06
C LEU A 146 -1.30 -5.11 -25.83
N ILE A 147 -1.78 -5.47 -24.63
CA ILE A 147 -1.27 -4.91 -23.36
C ILE A 147 0.24 -5.20 -23.20
N LEU A 148 0.70 -6.40 -23.55
CA LEU A 148 2.11 -6.77 -23.42
C LEU A 148 2.98 -6.14 -24.51
N LEU A 149 2.46 -5.99 -25.73
CA LEU A 149 3.18 -5.41 -26.88
C LEU A 149 3.32 -3.89 -26.81
N GLU A 150 2.43 -3.18 -26.13
CA GLU A 150 2.43 -1.71 -26.12
C GLU A 150 3.63 -1.05 -25.41
N GLN A 151 4.57 -1.81 -24.83
CA GLN A 151 5.84 -1.40 -24.17
C GLN A 151 5.72 -0.35 -23.04
N LYS A 152 4.66 0.43 -22.97
CA LYS A 152 4.34 1.39 -21.90
C LYS A 152 3.80 0.71 -20.65
N THR A 153 4.21 -0.53 -20.36
CA THR A 153 3.83 -1.19 -19.11
C THR A 153 4.77 -0.75 -17.99
N SER A 154 4.94 0.56 -17.77
CA SER A 154 5.61 1.10 -16.57
C SER A 154 4.95 0.59 -15.27
N HIS A 155 3.71 0.12 -15.38
CA HIS A 155 2.90 -0.46 -14.33
C HIS A 155 3.29 -1.89 -13.94
N LEU A 156 4.15 -2.57 -14.72
CA LEU A 156 4.70 -3.89 -14.41
C LEU A 156 6.21 -3.77 -14.18
N SER A 157 6.74 -4.53 -13.21
CA SER A 157 8.20 -4.66 -13.10
C SER A 157 8.76 -5.40 -14.32
N THR A 158 9.99 -5.07 -14.73
CA THR A 158 10.66 -5.69 -15.87
C THR A 158 10.68 -7.22 -15.77
N ALA A 159 10.96 -7.76 -14.58
CA ALA A 159 10.96 -9.21 -14.35
C ALA A 159 9.58 -9.85 -14.55
N ARG A 160 8.50 -9.14 -14.18
CA ARG A 160 7.13 -9.63 -14.33
C ARG A 160 6.67 -9.54 -15.78
N TRP A 161 6.98 -8.42 -16.45
CA TRP A 161 6.72 -8.26 -17.88
C TRP A 161 7.43 -9.35 -18.69
N LEU A 162 8.73 -9.60 -18.44
CA LEU A 162 9.49 -10.64 -19.12
C LEU A 162 8.84 -12.02 -18.94
N ARG A 163 8.48 -12.36 -17.70
CA ARG A 163 7.79 -13.62 -17.41
C ARG A 163 6.46 -13.76 -18.15
N TYR A 164 5.64 -12.70 -18.18
CA TYR A 164 4.36 -12.71 -18.89
C TYR A 164 4.55 -12.81 -20.40
N ASN A 165 5.48 -12.03 -20.96
CA ASN A 165 5.81 -12.03 -22.39
C ASN A 165 6.26 -13.42 -22.85
N THR A 166 7.20 -14.03 -22.11
CA THR A 166 7.73 -15.34 -22.45
C THR A 166 6.65 -16.43 -22.43
N ILE A 167 5.81 -16.47 -21.38
CA ILE A 167 4.79 -17.51 -21.25
C ILE A 167 3.63 -17.33 -22.23
N LEU A 168 3.21 -16.08 -22.48
CA LEU A 168 1.98 -15.80 -23.21
C LEU A 168 2.19 -15.51 -24.70
N LEU A 169 3.35 -14.97 -25.09
CA LEU A 169 3.62 -14.56 -26.48
C LEU A 169 4.76 -15.34 -27.14
N GLU A 170 5.77 -15.80 -26.39
CA GLU A 170 6.94 -16.49 -26.97
C GLU A 170 6.83 -18.03 -26.93
N MET A 171 6.08 -18.60 -25.99
CA MET A 171 5.91 -20.06 -25.90
C MET A 171 5.22 -20.61 -27.17
N PRO A 172 5.86 -21.53 -27.92
CA PRO A 172 5.39 -21.93 -29.25
C PRO A 172 4.10 -22.75 -29.23
N ASN A 173 3.81 -23.42 -28.11
CA ASN A 173 2.59 -24.21 -27.94
C ASN A 173 1.42 -23.39 -27.38
N ILE A 174 1.58 -22.09 -27.12
CA ILE A 174 0.52 -21.23 -26.57
C ILE A 174 0.09 -20.22 -27.63
N THR A 175 -1.22 -20.15 -27.89
CA THR A 175 -1.82 -19.12 -28.74
C THR A 175 -2.87 -18.37 -27.94
N VAL A 176 -2.60 -17.11 -27.62
CA VAL A 176 -3.56 -16.25 -26.90
C VAL A 176 -4.55 -15.65 -27.90
N LYS A 177 -5.84 -15.80 -27.61
CA LYS A 177 -6.94 -15.18 -28.35
C LYS A 177 -7.89 -14.47 -27.40
N ARG A 178 -8.50 -13.41 -27.89
CA ARG A 178 -9.54 -12.70 -27.17
C ARG A 178 -10.87 -13.45 -27.29
N CYS A 179 -11.62 -13.53 -26.19
CA CYS A 179 -12.98 -14.09 -26.16
C CYS A 179 -13.86 -13.22 -25.26
N ASN A 180 -14.84 -12.51 -25.85
CA ASN A 180 -15.54 -11.44 -25.14
C ASN A 180 -16.54 -11.94 -24.10
N VAL A 181 -17.13 -13.11 -24.33
CA VAL A 181 -18.17 -13.68 -23.48
C VAL A 181 -17.75 -15.05 -22.99
N LEU A 182 -17.65 -15.17 -21.67
CA LEU A 182 -17.52 -16.45 -20.98
C LEU A 182 -18.80 -16.68 -20.17
N ASN A 183 -19.33 -17.89 -20.21
CA ASN A 183 -20.43 -18.26 -19.32
C ASN A 183 -19.94 -18.16 -17.85
N PRO A 184 -20.58 -17.37 -16.97
CA PRO A 184 -20.07 -17.15 -15.62
C PRO A 184 -19.99 -18.41 -14.74
N ALA A 185 -20.84 -19.40 -15.01
CA ALA A 185 -20.95 -20.65 -14.26
C ALA A 185 -19.99 -21.71 -14.79
N THR A 186 -19.96 -21.93 -16.12
CA THR A 186 -19.15 -23.00 -16.72
C THR A 186 -17.77 -22.53 -17.20
N LEU A 187 -17.59 -21.23 -17.41
CA LEU A 187 -16.42 -20.60 -18.07
C LEU A 187 -16.24 -21.02 -19.52
N PHE A 188 -17.27 -21.59 -20.15
CA PHE A 188 -17.21 -21.95 -21.56
C PHE A 188 -17.27 -20.67 -22.40
N PRO A 189 -16.58 -20.64 -23.56
CA PRO A 189 -16.71 -19.53 -24.49
C PRO A 189 -18.15 -19.49 -25.03
N GLY A 190 -18.76 -18.32 -24.99
CA GLY A 190 -20.00 -18.03 -25.72
C GLY A 190 -19.70 -17.69 -27.19
N PRO A 191 -20.74 -17.46 -28.02
CA PRO A 191 -20.55 -16.76 -29.28
C PRO A 191 -19.85 -15.41 -29.02
N ASP A 192 -19.06 -14.93 -29.99
CA ASP A 192 -18.34 -13.64 -29.94
C ASP A 192 -19.30 -12.44 -30.04
N ASP A 193 -20.42 -12.48 -29.32
CA ASP A 193 -21.40 -11.42 -29.24
C ASP A 193 -20.95 -10.40 -28.18
N GLY A 194 -20.98 -9.12 -28.53
CA GLY A 194 -20.72 -8.01 -27.60
C GLY A 194 -19.44 -7.24 -27.90
N GLU A 195 -19.52 -5.94 -27.65
CA GLU A 195 -18.44 -5.01 -27.93
C GLU A 195 -17.29 -5.16 -26.91
N PRO A 196 -16.07 -5.51 -27.38
CA PRO A 196 -14.93 -5.61 -26.50
C PRO A 196 -14.55 -4.23 -25.94
N HIS A 197 -14.41 -4.11 -24.62
CA HIS A 197 -13.85 -2.90 -24.04
C HIS A 197 -12.41 -2.65 -24.52
N ASN A 198 -12.00 -1.40 -24.68
CA ASN A 198 -10.64 -1.06 -25.05
C ASN A 198 -9.72 -1.12 -23.81
N CYS A 199 -8.98 -2.22 -23.66
CA CYS A 199 -8.10 -2.43 -22.51
C CYS A 199 -7.03 -1.33 -22.38
N VAL A 200 -6.50 -0.84 -23.50
CA VAL A 200 -5.48 0.21 -23.53
C VAL A 200 -6.05 1.51 -22.99
N SER A 201 -7.22 1.93 -23.50
CA SER A 201 -7.92 3.13 -23.02
C SER A 201 -8.21 3.05 -21.53
N VAL A 202 -8.67 1.89 -21.03
CA VAL A 202 -8.95 1.69 -19.60
C VAL A 202 -7.67 1.79 -18.77
N LEU A 203 -6.57 1.21 -19.24
CA LEU A 203 -5.29 1.31 -18.53
C LEU A 203 -4.74 2.73 -18.53
N ASN A 204 -4.83 3.46 -19.64
CA ASN A 204 -4.43 4.87 -19.69
C ASN A 204 -5.24 5.70 -18.67
N GLN A 205 -6.55 5.50 -18.58
CA GLN A 205 -7.39 6.23 -17.62
C GLN A 205 -7.07 5.91 -16.15
N VAL A 206 -6.70 4.67 -15.84
CA VAL A 206 -6.49 4.23 -14.44
C VAL A 206 -5.04 4.44 -13.98
N CYS A 207 -4.08 4.31 -14.89
CA CYS A 207 -2.67 4.28 -14.56
C CYS A 207 -1.91 5.57 -14.90
N THR A 208 -2.54 6.53 -15.60
CA THR A 208 -1.98 7.87 -15.77
C THR A 208 -2.77 8.86 -14.90
N PRO A 209 -2.10 9.79 -14.19
CA PRO A 209 -2.80 10.78 -13.38
C PRO A 209 -3.69 11.70 -14.23
N ARG A 210 -3.26 12.01 -15.45
CA ARG A 210 -4.01 12.79 -16.44
C ARG A 210 -3.63 12.36 -17.87
N PRO A 211 -4.57 12.38 -18.85
CA PRO A 211 -4.32 11.85 -20.19
C PRO A 211 -3.30 12.63 -21.04
N ASP A 212 -3.14 13.93 -20.80
CA ASP A 212 -2.30 14.85 -21.56
C ASP A 212 -0.93 15.12 -20.89
N LEU A 213 -0.59 14.38 -19.83
CA LEU A 213 0.72 14.46 -19.18
C LEU A 213 1.79 13.99 -20.16
N SER A 214 2.77 14.86 -20.43
CA SER A 214 3.88 14.58 -21.34
C SER A 214 5.20 14.46 -20.59
N GLU A 215 6.06 13.56 -21.08
CA GLU A 215 7.49 13.49 -20.69
C GLU A 215 8.36 14.44 -21.55
N VAL A 216 7.80 14.94 -22.66
CA VAL A 216 8.45 15.85 -23.61
C VAL A 216 8.01 17.29 -23.32
N PRO A 217 8.95 18.26 -23.29
CA PRO A 217 8.65 19.67 -23.08
C PRO A 217 7.58 20.22 -24.02
N ILE A 218 6.65 21.02 -23.48
CA ILE A 218 5.63 21.72 -24.29
C ILE A 218 6.29 22.95 -24.93
N PRO A 219 6.26 23.11 -26.27
CA PRO A 219 6.77 24.29 -26.94
C PRO A 219 5.90 25.51 -26.63
N ASN A 220 6.51 26.67 -26.39
CA ASN A 220 5.83 27.94 -26.11
C ASN A 220 4.83 27.88 -24.94
N CYS A 221 5.12 27.10 -23.91
CA CYS A 221 4.31 27.09 -22.69
C CYS A 221 4.46 28.38 -21.88
N ASP A 222 3.46 28.68 -21.06
CA ASP A 222 3.42 29.89 -20.23
C ASP A 222 4.51 29.89 -19.16
N LEU A 223 4.87 28.71 -18.65
CA LEU A 223 5.83 28.54 -17.56
C LEU A 223 6.84 27.43 -17.86
N VAL A 224 8.13 27.76 -17.73
CA VAL A 224 9.22 26.78 -17.65
C VAL A 224 9.78 26.82 -16.24
N LEU A 225 9.58 25.72 -15.50
CA LEU A 225 9.89 25.60 -14.09
C LEU A 225 10.95 24.53 -13.84
N PHE A 226 11.77 24.74 -12.83
CA PHE A 226 12.79 23.82 -12.33
C PHE A 226 12.54 23.59 -10.85
N VAL A 227 12.50 22.34 -10.42
CA VAL A 227 12.22 21.97 -9.03
C VAL A 227 13.34 21.14 -8.45
N ASP A 228 13.61 21.34 -7.17
CA ASP A 228 14.57 20.55 -6.41
C ASP A 228 14.17 20.47 -4.93
N GLY A 229 14.50 19.33 -4.30
CA GLY A 229 14.31 19.07 -2.88
C GLY A 229 15.62 18.67 -2.20
N SER A 230 16.04 19.46 -1.21
CA SER A 230 17.28 19.20 -0.47
C SER A 230 17.02 18.64 0.91
N ALA A 231 17.83 17.65 1.33
CA ALA A 231 17.91 17.22 2.72
C ALA A 231 19.37 16.94 3.10
N SER A 232 19.88 17.65 4.10
CA SER A 232 21.25 17.50 4.61
C SER A 232 21.30 17.59 6.13
N ARG A 233 22.38 17.10 6.75
CA ARG A 233 22.63 17.33 8.18
C ARG A 233 23.54 18.53 8.35
N ASP A 234 23.14 19.46 9.22
CA ASP A 234 23.99 20.56 9.64
C ASP A 234 25.17 20.00 10.48
N PRO A 235 26.43 20.17 10.04
CA PRO A 235 27.59 19.69 10.79
C PRO A 235 27.73 20.32 12.18
N ALA A 236 27.24 21.55 12.38
CA ALA A 236 27.39 22.27 13.63
C ALA A 236 26.33 21.88 14.67
N SER A 237 25.05 21.90 14.30
CA SER A 237 23.95 21.58 15.22
C SER A 237 23.55 20.10 15.22
N GLY A 238 24.02 19.31 14.25
CA GLY A 238 23.63 17.91 14.04
C GLY A 238 22.18 17.73 13.57
N ARG A 239 21.42 18.82 13.37
CA ARG A 239 20.01 18.78 12.96
C ARG A 239 19.89 18.55 11.45
N CYS A 240 18.83 17.85 11.06
CA CYS A 240 18.46 17.74 9.65
C CYS A 240 17.85 19.06 9.16
N GLN A 241 18.39 19.55 8.06
CA GLN A 241 17.96 20.71 7.30
C GLN A 241 17.33 20.20 6.01
N VAL A 242 16.06 20.55 5.79
CA VAL A 242 15.29 20.11 4.63
C VAL A 242 14.65 21.33 4.00
N GLY A 243 14.64 21.41 2.68
CA GLY A 243 14.06 22.54 1.96
C GLY A 243 13.69 22.15 0.54
N TYR A 244 12.85 22.98 -0.07
CA TYR A 244 12.44 22.82 -1.47
C TYR A 244 12.58 24.16 -2.19
N ALA A 245 12.67 24.11 -3.52
CA ALA A 245 12.59 25.29 -4.36
C ALA A 245 11.88 25.02 -5.69
N VAL A 246 11.25 26.07 -6.21
CA VAL A 246 10.68 26.17 -7.55
C VAL A 246 11.26 27.42 -8.19
N CYS A 247 11.96 27.25 -9.31
CA CYS A 247 12.63 28.31 -10.03
C CYS A 247 12.09 28.44 -11.45
N ALA A 248 12.02 29.66 -11.97
CA ALA A 248 11.94 29.93 -13.39
C ALA A 248 13.36 29.99 -14.00
N SER A 249 13.46 30.25 -15.30
CA SER A 249 14.73 30.33 -16.04
C SER A 249 15.75 31.33 -15.49
N HIS A 250 15.33 32.36 -14.75
CA HIS A 250 16.24 33.38 -14.17
C HIS A 250 15.97 33.75 -12.71
N THR A 251 14.89 33.27 -12.10
CA THR A 251 14.46 33.69 -10.76
C THR A 251 14.01 32.51 -9.92
N VAL A 252 14.15 32.61 -8.60
CA VAL A 252 13.50 31.71 -7.64
C VAL A 252 12.07 32.23 -7.45
N LEU A 253 11.06 31.43 -7.79
CA LEU A 253 9.65 31.81 -7.64
C LEU A 253 9.15 31.52 -6.23
N GLN A 254 9.53 30.35 -5.71
CA GLN A 254 9.13 29.90 -4.39
C GLN A 254 10.22 29.01 -3.80
N SER A 255 10.45 29.13 -2.50
CA SER A 255 11.34 28.24 -1.77
C SER A 255 10.97 28.26 -0.29
N GLY A 256 11.16 27.16 0.41
CA GLY A 256 10.83 27.09 1.83
C GLY A 256 11.61 26.02 2.57
N ALA A 257 11.85 26.28 3.85
CA ALA A 257 12.32 25.25 4.78
C ALA A 257 11.19 24.24 5.02
N LEU A 258 11.56 22.99 5.28
CA LEU A 258 10.66 21.90 5.59
C LEU A 258 11.04 21.28 6.94
N PRO A 259 10.10 20.55 7.60
CA PRO A 259 10.40 19.88 8.85
C PRO A 259 11.59 18.93 8.72
N GLY A 260 12.52 18.99 9.68
CA GLY A 260 13.76 18.20 9.63
C GLY A 260 13.59 16.68 9.64
N HIS A 261 12.38 16.16 9.90
CA HIS A 261 12.09 14.73 9.83
C HIS A 261 11.74 14.25 8.40
N TYR A 262 11.60 15.16 7.44
CA TYR A 262 11.36 14.80 6.04
C TYR A 262 12.64 14.31 5.35
N SER A 263 12.45 13.44 4.35
CA SER A 263 13.53 12.92 3.51
C SER A 263 13.75 13.82 2.29
N ALA A 264 14.87 13.64 1.58
CA ALA A 264 15.10 14.28 0.29
C ALA A 264 13.96 13.96 -0.69
N GLN A 265 13.52 12.69 -0.75
CA GLN A 265 12.40 12.28 -1.60
C GLN A 265 11.09 13.00 -1.26
N ALA A 266 10.80 13.24 0.02
CA ALA A 266 9.63 14.01 0.41
C ALA A 266 9.75 15.48 -0.01
N ALA A 267 10.94 16.08 0.12
CA ALA A 267 11.20 17.44 -0.35
C ALA A 267 11.02 17.58 -1.87
N GLU A 268 11.49 16.61 -2.65
CA GLU A 268 11.29 16.55 -4.11
C GLU A 268 9.81 16.51 -4.50
N LEU A 269 9.02 15.68 -3.82
CA LEU A 269 7.57 15.61 -4.05
C LEU A 269 6.89 16.94 -3.72
N ILE A 270 7.29 17.59 -2.63
CA ILE A 270 6.77 18.91 -2.23
C ILE A 270 7.15 19.97 -3.27
N ALA A 271 8.41 20.00 -3.72
CA ALA A 271 8.88 20.94 -4.73
C ALA A 271 8.04 20.85 -6.01
N LEU A 272 7.82 19.63 -6.50
CA LEU A 272 7.00 19.38 -7.68
C LEU A 272 5.52 19.72 -7.46
N THR A 273 4.99 19.44 -6.27
CA THR A 273 3.61 19.80 -5.89
C THR A 273 3.41 21.32 -5.92
N GLU A 274 4.33 22.08 -5.32
CA GLU A 274 4.27 23.55 -5.32
C GLU A 274 4.43 24.14 -6.71
N ALA A 275 5.26 23.54 -7.57
CA ALA A 275 5.35 23.95 -8.97
C ALA A 275 4.05 23.73 -9.75
N CYS A 276 3.35 22.62 -9.50
CA CYS A 276 2.04 22.37 -10.10
C CYS A 276 1.00 23.39 -9.64
N LYS A 277 1.01 23.79 -8.36
CA LYS A 277 0.13 24.85 -7.84
C LYS A 277 0.43 26.21 -8.47
N LEU A 278 1.71 26.58 -8.62
CA LEU A 278 2.11 27.82 -9.30
C LEU A 278 1.69 27.87 -10.78
N ALA A 279 1.54 26.70 -11.39
CA ALA A 279 1.10 26.53 -12.77
C ALA A 279 -0.43 26.38 -12.93
N GLU A 280 -1.23 26.59 -11.89
CA GLU A 280 -2.69 26.50 -11.95
C GLU A 280 -3.27 27.34 -13.11
N GLY A 281 -4.08 26.68 -13.95
CA GLY A 281 -4.71 27.30 -15.12
C GLY A 281 -3.78 27.68 -16.27
N LYS A 282 -2.48 27.37 -16.19
CA LYS A 282 -1.47 27.70 -17.23
C LYS A 282 -0.89 26.44 -17.88
N SER A 283 -0.27 26.61 -19.03
CA SER A 283 0.58 25.58 -19.64
C SER A 283 1.98 25.62 -19.03
N ALA A 284 2.52 24.48 -18.58
CA ALA A 284 3.81 24.43 -17.91
C ALA A 284 4.69 23.24 -18.33
N THR A 285 5.98 23.50 -18.45
CA THR A 285 7.01 22.46 -18.51
C THR A 285 7.80 22.51 -17.20
N ILE A 286 7.78 21.43 -16.43
CA ILE A 286 8.46 21.33 -15.13
C ILE A 286 9.59 20.30 -15.23
N TYR A 287 10.82 20.73 -14.96
CA TYR A 287 12.01 19.89 -14.92
C TYR A 287 12.31 19.45 -13.50
N THR A 288 12.58 18.15 -13.33
CA THR A 288 13.02 17.55 -12.06
C THR A 288 14.20 16.60 -12.28
N ASP A 289 15.20 16.69 -11.41
CA ASP A 289 16.32 15.75 -11.38
C ASP A 289 16.07 14.53 -10.46
N SER A 290 14.90 14.47 -9.81
CA SER A 290 14.45 13.31 -9.03
C SER A 290 13.81 12.22 -9.90
N ARG A 291 14.45 11.05 -9.98
CA ARG A 291 13.85 9.85 -10.63
C ARG A 291 12.61 9.37 -9.89
N TYR A 292 12.57 9.57 -8.57
CA TYR A 292 11.44 9.18 -7.74
C TYR A 292 10.22 10.05 -8.00
N ALA A 293 10.36 11.38 -7.98
CA ALA A 293 9.25 12.29 -8.27
C ALA A 293 8.71 12.09 -9.70
N PHE A 294 9.61 11.97 -10.68
CA PHE A 294 9.24 11.63 -12.06
C PHE A 294 8.50 10.29 -12.16
N GLY A 295 8.94 9.27 -11.41
CA GLY A 295 8.26 7.98 -11.38
C GLY A 295 6.89 8.02 -10.70
N VAL A 296 6.69 8.90 -9.72
CA VAL A 296 5.37 9.13 -9.12
C VAL A 296 4.41 9.70 -10.18
N THR A 297 4.85 10.65 -11.01
CA THR A 297 3.97 11.25 -12.01
C THR A 297 3.68 10.33 -13.19
N HIS A 298 4.66 9.56 -13.67
CA HIS A 298 4.53 8.80 -14.93
C HIS A 298 4.36 7.29 -14.76
N ASP A 299 5.00 6.68 -13.76
CA ASP A 299 5.14 5.22 -13.71
C ASP A 299 4.15 4.54 -12.74
N PHE A 300 4.11 5.02 -11.49
CA PHE A 300 3.51 4.26 -10.39
C PHE A 300 2.60 5.04 -9.44
N GLY A 301 2.54 6.38 -9.49
CA GLY A 301 1.71 7.15 -8.54
C GLY A 301 0.22 6.86 -8.67
N ALA A 302 -0.33 6.90 -9.89
CA ALA A 302 -1.74 6.58 -10.13
C ALA A 302 -2.08 5.13 -9.74
N LEU A 303 -1.17 4.18 -9.99
CA LEU A 303 -1.32 2.80 -9.56
C LEU A 303 -1.33 2.67 -8.03
N TRP A 304 -0.49 3.42 -7.33
CA TRP A 304 -0.55 3.48 -5.87
C TRP A 304 -1.85 4.08 -5.38
N LYS A 305 -2.37 5.14 -6.00
CA LYS A 305 -3.70 5.71 -5.68
C LYS A 305 -4.81 4.67 -5.86
N HIS A 306 -4.79 3.90 -6.95
CA HIS A 306 -5.71 2.78 -7.18
C HIS A 306 -5.65 1.73 -6.05
N ARG A 307 -4.45 1.49 -5.48
CA ARG A 307 -4.24 0.59 -4.34
C ARG A 307 -4.46 1.24 -2.98
N ARG A 308 -5.02 2.45 -2.93
CA ARG A 308 -5.16 3.26 -1.70
C ARG A 308 -3.83 3.47 -0.97
N PHE A 309 -2.76 3.57 -1.75
CA PHE A 309 -1.38 3.75 -1.30
C PHE A 309 -0.85 2.63 -0.39
N LEU A 310 -1.41 1.44 -0.49
CA LEU A 310 -0.99 0.27 0.28
C LEU A 310 0.03 -0.58 -0.49
N LYS A 311 1.01 -1.08 0.24
CA LYS A 311 1.93 -2.14 -0.19
C LYS A 311 1.24 -3.50 -0.14
N SER A 312 1.90 -4.53 -0.68
CA SER A 312 1.41 -5.91 -0.66
C SER A 312 1.21 -6.51 0.72
N ASP A 313 1.87 -5.95 1.74
CA ASP A 313 1.73 -6.34 3.15
C ASP A 313 0.60 -5.58 3.87
N GLY A 314 -0.15 -4.74 3.16
CA GLY A 314 -1.22 -3.90 3.70
C GLY A 314 -0.74 -2.62 4.38
N LYS A 315 0.56 -2.36 4.48
CA LYS A 315 1.08 -1.11 5.08
C LYS A 315 1.11 0.00 4.04
N PRO A 316 0.92 1.27 4.44
CA PRO A 316 1.05 2.39 3.52
C PRO A 316 2.48 2.51 2.95
N ILE A 317 2.60 3.02 1.73
CA ILE A 317 3.88 3.48 1.17
C ILE A 317 4.42 4.65 2.00
N LEU A 318 5.74 4.80 1.98
CA LEU A 318 6.37 5.96 2.61
C LEU A 318 5.92 7.25 1.91
N HIS A 319 5.62 8.29 2.68
CA HIS A 319 5.17 9.60 2.17
C HIS A 319 3.90 9.53 1.31
N HIS A 320 2.98 8.59 1.58
CA HIS A 320 1.75 8.42 0.80
C HIS A 320 0.89 9.69 0.71
N ASP A 321 0.93 10.52 1.76
CA ASP A 321 0.27 11.82 1.84
C ASP A 321 0.84 12.78 0.79
N LYS A 322 2.16 12.88 0.68
CA LYS A 322 2.83 13.73 -0.32
C LYS A 322 2.66 13.23 -1.75
N VAL A 323 2.61 11.92 -1.93
CA VAL A 323 2.25 11.32 -3.22
C VAL A 323 0.81 11.70 -3.60
N ALA A 324 -0.13 11.61 -2.66
CA ALA A 324 -1.52 12.00 -2.92
C ALA A 324 -1.64 13.49 -3.26
N ASP A 325 -0.99 14.37 -2.49
CA ASP A 325 -0.95 15.81 -2.73
C ASP A 325 -0.43 16.14 -4.14
N LEU A 326 0.65 15.47 -4.57
CA LEU A 326 1.21 15.66 -5.91
C LEU A 326 0.24 15.20 -7.01
N LEU A 327 -0.40 14.04 -6.83
CA LEU A 327 -1.36 13.50 -7.81
C LEU A 327 -2.62 14.36 -7.94
N ASP A 328 -2.99 15.09 -6.90
CA ASP A 328 -4.10 16.04 -6.97
C ASP A 328 -3.62 17.38 -7.57
N ALA A 329 -2.42 17.85 -7.21
CA ALA A 329 -1.85 19.09 -7.74
C ALA A 329 -1.53 19.03 -9.23
N ILE A 330 -1.14 17.86 -9.77
CA ILE A 330 -0.83 17.70 -11.20
C ILE A 330 -2.03 17.95 -12.12
N LEU A 331 -3.25 17.98 -11.56
CA LEU A 331 -4.49 18.27 -12.28
C LEU A 331 -4.77 19.78 -12.40
N LEU A 332 -4.08 20.63 -11.63
CA LEU A 332 -4.31 22.09 -11.60
C LEU A 332 -3.87 22.83 -12.88
N PRO A 333 -2.73 22.50 -13.52
CA PRO A 333 -2.30 23.18 -14.74
C PRO A 333 -3.21 22.85 -15.93
N ALA A 334 -3.43 23.83 -16.81
CA ALA A 334 -4.23 23.64 -18.03
C ALA A 334 -3.57 22.61 -18.99
N ALA A 335 -2.23 22.63 -19.08
CA ALA A 335 -1.43 21.63 -19.78
C ALA A 335 -0.09 21.46 -19.05
N ILE A 336 0.45 20.23 -18.97
CA ILE A 336 1.69 19.99 -18.23
C ILE A 336 2.60 18.95 -18.89
N ALA A 337 3.89 19.28 -18.96
CA ALA A 337 4.96 18.30 -19.14
C ALA A 337 5.82 18.23 -17.88
N VAL A 338 6.08 17.01 -17.40
CA VAL A 338 7.04 16.77 -16.32
C VAL A 338 8.23 16.03 -16.92
N CYS A 339 9.36 16.71 -17.00
CA CYS A 339 10.54 16.26 -17.73
C CYS A 339 11.66 15.88 -16.77
N LYS A 340 12.31 14.74 -17.05
CA LYS A 340 13.50 14.31 -16.32
C LYS A 340 14.71 15.11 -16.83
N CYS A 341 15.44 15.79 -15.95
CA CYS A 341 16.77 16.31 -16.26
C CYS A 341 17.88 15.54 -15.54
N PRO A 342 19.12 15.55 -16.05
CA PRO A 342 20.28 14.98 -15.38
C PRO A 342 20.68 15.80 -14.14
N ALA A 343 20.91 15.12 -13.01
CA ALA A 343 21.43 15.76 -11.81
C ALA A 343 22.92 16.12 -11.97
N HIS A 344 23.33 17.24 -11.39
CA HIS A 344 24.75 17.65 -11.24
C HIS A 344 25.60 17.63 -12.51
N THR A 345 24.99 17.91 -13.66
CA THR A 345 25.75 18.15 -14.88
C THR A 345 26.30 19.56 -14.80
N GLY A 346 27.63 19.74 -14.79
CA GLY A 346 28.27 21.06 -14.84
C GLY A 346 28.08 21.80 -16.17
N GLY A 347 26.98 21.52 -16.88
CA GLY A 347 26.61 22.08 -18.16
C GLY A 347 26.09 23.50 -18.02
N THR A 348 26.28 24.28 -19.07
CA THR A 348 25.84 25.68 -19.16
C THR A 348 24.57 25.86 -19.98
N ASP A 349 23.98 24.76 -20.46
CA ASP A 349 22.71 24.82 -21.18
C ASP A 349 21.57 25.30 -20.26
N PRO A 350 20.48 25.86 -20.83
CA PRO A 350 19.41 26.46 -20.04
C PRO A 350 18.78 25.52 -19.01
N ILE A 351 18.74 24.21 -19.29
CA ILE A 351 18.15 23.20 -18.40
C ILE A 351 19.10 22.95 -17.23
N SER A 352 20.38 22.70 -17.50
CA SER A 352 21.39 22.50 -16.45
C SER A 352 21.55 23.73 -15.55
N ALA A 353 21.50 24.93 -16.14
CA ALA A 353 21.53 26.19 -15.39
C ALA A 353 20.28 26.37 -14.50
N GLY A 354 19.09 26.03 -15.01
CA GLY A 354 17.85 26.05 -14.25
C GLY A 354 17.86 25.05 -13.08
N ASN A 355 18.31 23.82 -13.33
CA ASN A 355 18.44 22.77 -12.30
C ASN A 355 19.44 23.17 -11.21
N THR A 356 20.61 23.70 -11.60
CA THR A 356 21.61 24.19 -10.65
C THR A 356 21.07 25.31 -9.77
N ARG A 357 20.23 26.19 -10.32
CA ARG A 357 19.56 27.23 -9.54
C ARG A 357 18.58 26.64 -8.54
N ALA A 358 17.76 25.68 -8.96
CA ALA A 358 16.81 25.00 -8.07
C ALA A 358 17.54 24.30 -6.91
N ASP A 359 18.61 23.55 -7.19
CA ASP A 359 19.46 22.90 -6.18
C ASP A 359 20.07 23.91 -5.19
N ALA A 360 20.64 25.01 -5.70
CA ALA A 360 21.19 26.06 -4.86
C ALA A 360 20.12 26.73 -3.98
N ALA A 361 18.94 26.99 -4.54
CA ALA A 361 17.82 27.61 -3.84
C ALA A 361 17.23 26.69 -2.77
N ALA A 362 17.07 25.39 -3.05
CA ALA A 362 16.56 24.41 -2.09
C ALA A 362 17.54 24.23 -0.92
N LYS A 363 18.85 24.16 -1.19
CA LYS A 363 19.91 24.12 -0.17
C LYS A 363 19.94 25.40 0.68
N ALA A 364 19.74 26.56 0.07
CA ALA A 364 19.65 27.83 0.80
C ALA A 364 18.41 27.85 1.70
N ALA A 365 17.24 27.47 1.17
CA ALA A 365 15.98 27.37 1.90
C ALA A 365 16.06 26.42 3.10
N ALA A 366 16.74 25.27 2.94
CA ALA A 366 16.91 24.28 4.01
C ALA A 366 17.67 24.81 5.24
N ARG A 367 18.53 25.82 5.07
CA ARG A 367 19.28 26.44 6.17
C ARG A 367 18.44 27.40 7.00
N HIS A 368 17.32 27.88 6.45
CA HIS A 368 16.41 28.73 7.20
C HIS A 368 15.70 27.90 8.25
N SER A 369 15.71 28.38 9.50
CA SER A 369 14.90 27.78 10.54
C SER A 369 13.44 28.04 10.21
N LEU A 370 12.62 27.00 10.16
CA LEU A 370 11.17 27.19 10.20
C LEU A 370 10.86 28.10 11.39
N PRO A 371 10.10 29.20 11.21
CA PRO A 371 9.60 29.93 12.36
C PRO A 371 8.89 28.91 13.23
N PHE A 372 9.22 28.89 14.52
CA PHE A 372 8.43 28.18 15.51
C PHE A 372 7.02 28.71 15.30
N ALA A 373 6.14 27.94 14.66
CA ALA A 373 4.72 28.23 14.76
C ALA A 373 4.46 28.14 16.26
N PRO A 374 4.07 29.23 16.94
CA PRO A 374 3.37 29.04 18.19
C PRO A 374 2.19 28.17 17.76
N CYS A 375 2.13 26.96 18.29
CA CYS A 375 0.95 26.15 18.17
C CYS A 375 -0.20 27.08 18.58
N LEU A 376 -0.99 27.55 17.62
CA LEU A 376 -2.29 28.14 17.89
C LEU A 376 -3.13 26.97 18.36
N LEU A 377 -2.89 26.61 19.62
CA LEU A 377 -3.87 26.00 20.49
C LEU A 377 -5.08 26.92 20.36
N SER A 378 -6.04 26.53 19.51
CA SER A 378 -7.42 26.85 19.81
C SER A 378 -7.59 26.48 21.28
N SER A 379 -7.83 27.52 22.06
CA SER A 379 -7.93 27.51 23.49
C SER A 379 -9.03 26.54 23.92
N THR A 380 -8.64 25.30 24.17
CA THR A 380 -9.30 24.42 25.12
C THR A 380 -8.25 23.93 26.10
N SER A 381 -8.13 24.68 27.20
CA SER A 381 -7.53 24.28 28.48
C SER A 381 -6.08 23.78 28.43
N THR A 382 -5.13 24.73 28.50
CA THR A 382 -3.77 24.50 29.00
C THR A 382 -3.79 24.08 30.47
N GLN A 383 -3.79 22.77 30.74
CA GLN A 383 -3.26 22.18 31.97
C GLN A 383 -2.97 20.68 31.73
N PRO A 384 -1.75 20.16 32.01
CA PRO A 384 -1.60 18.73 32.25
C PRO A 384 -2.47 18.35 33.45
N PRO A 385 -3.11 17.17 33.48
CA PRO A 385 -4.03 16.83 34.55
C PRO A 385 -3.28 16.88 35.88
N SER A 386 -3.64 17.83 36.73
CA SER A 386 -3.38 17.75 38.16
C SER A 386 -3.90 16.40 38.66
N PRO A 387 -3.31 15.79 39.71
CA PRO A 387 -3.93 14.64 40.34
C PRO A 387 -5.40 14.99 40.63
N PRO A 388 -6.36 14.14 40.22
CA PRO A 388 -7.76 14.45 40.44
C PRO A 388 -7.97 14.71 41.93
N SER A 389 -8.88 15.64 42.24
CA SER A 389 -9.17 16.12 43.60
C SER A 389 -9.54 15.03 44.61
N ALA A 390 -9.73 13.78 44.14
CA ALA A 390 -9.92 12.59 44.95
C ALA A 390 -8.75 11.59 44.80
N LEU A 391 -7.55 11.98 45.27
CA LEU A 391 -6.42 11.05 45.47
C LEU A 391 -6.77 9.79 46.29
N PRO A 392 -7.63 9.83 47.32
CA PRO A 392 -8.02 8.63 48.08
C PRO A 392 -8.70 7.58 47.19
N ASP A 393 -9.62 8.01 46.32
CA ASP A 393 -10.41 7.11 45.46
C ASP A 393 -9.53 6.37 44.47
N LEU A 394 -8.54 7.04 43.87
CA LEU A 394 -7.57 6.38 43.00
C LEU A 394 -6.75 5.33 43.73
N GLN A 395 -6.32 5.61 44.97
CA GLN A 395 -5.48 4.71 45.72
C GLN A 395 -6.24 3.55 46.38
N THR A 396 -7.56 3.59 46.45
CA THR A 396 -8.37 2.43 46.89
C THR A 396 -8.13 1.19 46.02
N PHE A 397 -7.84 1.37 44.73
CA PHE A 397 -7.54 0.31 43.77
C PHE A 397 -6.15 -0.36 43.96
N SER A 398 -5.35 0.10 44.93
CA SER A 398 -4.08 -0.53 45.25
C SER A 398 -4.25 -1.84 46.03
N THR A 399 -3.51 -2.86 45.64
CA THR A 399 -3.58 -4.18 46.30
C THR A 399 -2.80 -4.19 47.63
N PRO A 400 -3.11 -5.08 48.60
CA PRO A 400 -2.35 -5.18 49.85
C PRO A 400 -0.84 -5.42 49.65
N GLN A 401 -0.47 -6.20 48.63
CA GLN A 401 0.93 -6.46 48.26
C GLN A 401 1.63 -5.18 47.76
N GLU A 402 0.93 -4.35 47.02
CA GLU A 402 1.43 -3.08 46.49
C GLU A 402 1.61 -2.03 47.60
N ARG A 403 0.67 -1.94 48.54
CA ARG A 403 0.81 -1.07 49.73
C ARG A 403 1.99 -1.51 50.61
N LYS A 404 2.20 -2.82 50.77
CA LYS A 404 3.38 -3.35 51.47
C LYS A 404 4.69 -2.94 50.76
N LEU A 405 4.72 -3.00 49.43
CA LEU A 405 5.86 -2.53 48.64
C LEU A 405 6.10 -1.02 48.80
N TRP A 406 5.05 -0.21 48.87
CA TRP A 406 5.16 1.22 49.12
C TRP A 406 5.76 1.52 50.50
N LEU A 407 5.27 0.84 51.54
CA LEU A 407 5.84 0.92 52.90
C LEU A 407 7.32 0.54 52.93
N THR A 408 7.71 -0.58 52.29
CA THR A 408 9.12 -1.01 52.22
C THR A 408 10.02 0.02 51.51
N ASN A 409 9.46 0.87 50.65
CA ASN A 409 10.18 1.95 49.96
C ASN A 409 9.98 3.33 50.61
N GLY A 410 9.59 3.37 51.89
CA GLY A 410 9.52 4.60 52.68
C GLY A 410 8.28 5.46 52.42
N ALA A 411 7.22 4.91 51.83
CA ALA A 411 5.96 5.62 51.69
C ALA A 411 5.21 5.71 53.03
N THR A 412 4.59 6.85 53.29
CA THR A 412 3.78 7.11 54.49
C THR A 412 2.33 7.38 54.10
N SER A 413 1.39 6.98 54.97
CA SER A 413 -0.03 7.24 54.77
C SER A 413 -0.46 8.40 55.65
N SER A 414 -1.03 9.44 55.04
CA SER A 414 -1.62 10.59 55.75
C SER A 414 -3.04 10.81 55.24
N HIS A 415 -4.02 10.88 56.15
CA HIS A 415 -5.44 11.06 55.85
C HIS A 415 -6.00 10.11 54.76
N GLY A 416 -5.55 8.85 54.74
CA GLY A 416 -6.02 7.83 53.78
C GLY A 416 -5.34 7.86 52.40
N VAL A 417 -4.34 8.74 52.21
CA VAL A 417 -3.55 8.85 50.98
C VAL A 417 -2.09 8.50 51.27
N TRP A 418 -1.52 7.64 50.41
CA TRP A 418 -0.14 7.18 50.42
C TRP A 418 0.75 8.13 49.62
N TYR A 419 1.80 8.62 50.27
CA TYR A 419 2.82 9.48 49.68
C TYR A 419 4.19 8.81 49.79
N GLY A 420 5.01 8.97 48.75
CA GLY A 420 6.42 8.59 48.78
C GLY A 420 7.24 9.51 49.70
N PRO A 421 8.49 9.13 50.01
CA PRO A 421 9.39 9.95 50.82
C PRO A 421 9.77 11.30 50.15
N ASP A 422 9.50 11.44 48.85
CA ASP A 422 9.65 12.66 48.06
C ASP A 422 8.39 13.55 48.06
N GLY A 423 7.40 13.24 48.90
CA GLY A 423 6.15 14.02 49.05
C GLY A 423 5.16 13.85 47.90
N LYS A 424 5.46 13.00 46.92
CA LYS A 424 4.58 12.75 45.75
C LYS A 424 3.61 11.60 46.03
N PRO A 425 2.35 11.67 45.55
CA PRO A 425 1.40 10.59 45.75
C PRO A 425 1.85 9.31 45.02
N CYS A 426 1.62 8.16 45.66
CA CYS A 426 1.88 6.86 45.06
C CYS A 426 0.81 6.55 43.99
N LEU A 427 1.25 6.17 42.79
CA LEU A 427 0.33 5.78 41.70
C LEU A 427 0.13 4.25 41.71
N PRO A 428 -1.11 3.75 41.83
CA PRO A 428 -1.40 2.34 41.67
C PRO A 428 -1.03 1.85 40.27
N LYS A 429 -0.40 0.68 40.21
CA LYS A 429 0.09 0.02 39.00
C LYS A 429 -1.00 -0.16 37.94
N HIS A 430 -2.26 -0.32 38.35
CA HIS A 430 -3.39 -0.46 37.44
C HIS A 430 -3.60 0.77 36.53
N PHE A 431 -3.27 1.98 37.01
CA PHE A 431 -3.47 3.22 36.26
C PHE A 431 -2.27 3.61 35.40
N PHE A 432 -1.13 2.93 35.54
CA PHE A 432 0.09 3.21 34.78
C PHE A 432 -0.13 3.24 33.25
N PRO A 433 -0.84 2.26 32.64
CA PRO A 433 -1.07 2.26 31.19
C PRO A 433 -1.93 3.43 30.71
N HIS A 434 -2.86 3.92 31.54
CA HIS A 434 -3.74 5.03 31.19
C HIS A 434 -2.96 6.35 31.16
N PHE A 435 -2.21 6.64 32.22
CA PHE A 435 -1.38 7.83 32.29
C PHE A 435 -0.19 7.79 31.31
N ALA A 436 0.37 6.61 31.02
CA ALA A 436 1.39 6.45 29.98
C ALA A 436 0.85 6.72 28.56
N LYS A 437 -0.41 6.36 28.26
CA LYS A 437 -1.04 6.69 26.97
C LYS A 437 -1.31 8.18 26.83
N LEU A 438 -1.76 8.84 27.90
CA LEU A 438 -1.97 10.28 27.93
C LEU A 438 -0.66 11.05 27.69
N THR A 439 0.47 10.60 28.24
CA THR A 439 1.77 11.22 28.00
C THR A 439 2.37 10.87 26.63
N HIS A 440 2.11 9.67 26.09
CA HIS A 440 2.54 9.27 24.76
C HIS A 440 1.83 10.06 23.63
N GLY A 441 0.54 10.35 23.80
CA GLY A 441 -0.28 11.05 22.82
C GLY A 441 0.00 12.55 22.68
N LEU A 442 0.79 13.14 23.58
CA LEU A 442 1.12 14.56 23.55
C LEU A 442 2.35 14.88 22.68
N ASP A 443 3.35 13.98 22.57
CA ASP A 443 4.61 14.29 21.84
C ASP A 443 5.37 13.07 21.26
N HIS A 444 4.78 11.86 21.14
CA HIS A 444 5.48 10.64 20.68
C HIS A 444 6.85 10.44 21.35
N VAL A 445 6.86 10.45 22.69
CA VAL A 445 8.08 10.42 23.50
C VAL A 445 8.58 8.98 23.71
N SER A 446 9.91 8.78 23.76
CA SER A 446 10.53 7.47 24.03
C SER A 446 10.10 6.90 25.39
N LYS A 447 10.31 5.58 25.61
CA LYS A 447 10.01 4.90 26.88
C LYS A 447 10.61 5.61 28.10
N GLY A 448 11.83 6.16 27.96
CA GLY A 448 12.48 6.96 28.99
C GLY A 448 11.76 8.29 29.24
N GLY A 449 11.41 9.02 28.17
CA GLY A 449 10.73 10.31 28.31
C GLY A 449 9.30 10.20 28.86
N MET A 450 8.58 9.10 28.59
CA MET A 450 7.29 8.82 29.24
C MET A 450 7.44 8.60 30.76
N LEU A 451 8.50 7.91 31.19
CA LEU A 451 8.81 7.69 32.60
C LEU A 451 9.22 9.00 33.29
N ASP A 452 9.99 9.86 32.62
CA ASP A 452 10.38 11.17 33.13
C ASP A 452 9.18 12.10 33.30
N ALA A 453 8.23 12.09 32.35
CA ALA A 453 7.00 12.88 32.47
C ALA A 453 6.11 12.41 33.63
N LEU A 454 6.01 11.10 33.85
CA LEU A 454 5.20 10.55 34.95
C LEU A 454 5.83 10.79 36.33
N THR A 455 7.16 10.67 36.43
CA THR A 455 7.89 10.88 37.69
C THR A 455 7.94 12.33 38.16
N LYS A 456 7.61 13.30 37.30
CA LYS A 456 7.41 14.71 37.70
C LYS A 456 6.26 14.87 38.69
N HIS A 457 5.17 14.13 38.53
CA HIS A 457 3.93 14.31 39.32
C HIS A 457 3.58 13.11 40.22
N TRP A 458 4.07 11.92 39.91
CA TRP A 458 3.74 10.69 40.64
C TRP A 458 4.99 9.93 41.08
N ARG A 459 4.94 9.29 42.25
CA ARG A 459 6.03 8.36 42.64
C ARG A 459 5.83 7.00 41.97
N ASN A 460 6.82 6.60 41.18
CA ASN A 460 6.87 5.27 40.57
C ASN A 460 7.61 4.27 41.49
N VAL A 461 6.89 3.67 42.43
CA VAL A 461 7.48 2.68 43.36
C VAL A 461 7.53 1.27 42.77
N CYS A 462 6.83 0.98 41.68
CA CYS A 462 6.78 -0.34 41.03
C CYS A 462 7.83 -0.52 39.91
N LEU A 463 9.02 0.07 40.07
CA LEU A 463 10.10 0.04 39.07
C LEU A 463 10.69 -1.35 38.77
N VAL A 464 10.32 -2.39 39.53
CA VAL A 464 10.75 -3.77 39.24
C VAL A 464 9.73 -4.55 38.37
N LEU A 465 8.48 -4.08 38.24
CA LEU A 465 7.45 -4.76 37.44
C LEU A 465 7.08 -4.05 36.13
N SER A 466 7.50 -2.81 35.91
CA SER A 466 7.15 -2.03 34.72
C SER A 466 7.93 -2.43 33.47
N ASN A 467 9.09 -3.09 33.60
CA ASN A 467 9.83 -3.59 32.44
C ASN A 467 9.08 -4.71 31.70
N ARG A 468 8.26 -5.51 32.40
CA ARG A 468 7.39 -6.53 31.76
C ARG A 468 6.10 -5.95 31.19
N ILE A 469 5.51 -4.93 31.80
CA ILE A 469 4.24 -4.35 31.30
C ILE A 469 4.45 -3.45 30.08
N LEU A 470 5.60 -2.76 30.02
CA LEU A 470 6.00 -2.04 28.81
C LEU A 470 6.54 -2.98 27.71
N SER A 471 7.08 -4.16 28.03
CA SER A 471 7.44 -5.15 27.00
C SER A 471 6.21 -5.86 26.42
N LEU A 472 5.19 -6.15 27.23
CA LEU A 472 3.97 -6.86 26.79
C LEU A 472 2.99 -6.01 25.97
N ARG A 473 3.28 -4.72 25.74
CA ARG A 473 2.44 -3.86 24.88
C ARG A 473 3.18 -3.05 23.83
N THR A 474 4.52 -3.07 23.78
CA THR A 474 5.25 -2.71 22.55
C THR A 474 5.10 -3.77 21.45
N GLU A 475 4.67 -5.00 21.79
CA GLU A 475 4.25 -6.02 20.81
C GLU A 475 2.77 -5.91 20.40
N HIS A 476 1.96 -5.12 21.10
CA HIS A 476 0.51 -4.97 20.83
C HIS A 476 0.06 -3.51 20.67
N ALA A 477 0.99 -2.61 20.34
CA ALA A 477 0.68 -1.27 19.84
C ALA A 477 1.09 -1.17 18.36
N GLN A 478 0.46 -2.00 17.54
CA GLN A 478 0.23 -1.63 16.14
C GLN A 478 -0.96 -0.64 16.13
N PRO A 479 -0.78 0.60 15.65
CA PRO A 479 -1.91 1.45 15.28
C PRO A 479 -2.38 1.08 13.85
N PRO A 480 -3.62 1.47 13.51
CA PRO A 480 -4.65 0.66 12.83
C PRO A 480 -4.37 0.27 11.38
#